data_AF-A0A6G3XQT4-F1
#
_entry.id   AF-A0A6G3XQT4-F1
#
_cell.length_a   1.000
_cell.length_b   1.000
_cell.length_c   1.000
_cell.angle_alpha   90.00
_cell.angle_beta   90.00
_cell.angle_gamma   90.00
#
_symmetry.space_group_name_H-M   'P 1'
#
loop_
_entity.id
_entity.type
_entity.pdbx_description
1 polymer ?
#
loop_
_entity_poly.entity_id
_entity_poly.type
_entity_poly.pdbx_seq_one_letter_code
_entity_poly.pdbx_strand_id
1 'polypeptide(L)'
;MTFPQGPVIWALVVVALVAVGAVLRARATNVKLRRHHAELRQERDALLHQRDELHVVHNGLLQRQSTELAEVRKDAEEETKAVLKAAVRTLQGLADEQQVVIEKAQRKYGDDPGILADLMAMDHANSQFGRRAQGIAVLCGGWLGRRETVASVFDVARSAQGRIRHFDRVRVNGQVNFSVVSRAVEPVAVVLAELLANATNYSAPGTPVE
;
A
#
# COMPACT_ATOMS: atom_id res chain seq x y z
N MET A 1 -57.55 81.14 -39.98
CA MET A 1 -57.80 79.93 -39.18
C MET A 1 -58.31 78.85 -40.11
N THR A 2 -57.41 78.02 -40.65
CA THR A 2 -57.76 76.92 -41.55
C THR A 2 -57.12 75.65 -41.00
N PHE A 3 -57.97 74.72 -40.59
CA PHE A 3 -57.62 73.41 -40.07
C PHE A 3 -56.82 72.62 -41.11
N PRO A 4 -55.70 71.95 -40.77
CA PRO A 4 -55.14 70.95 -41.66
C PRO A 4 -55.96 69.67 -41.47
N GLN A 5 -56.97 69.44 -42.31
CA GLN A 5 -57.62 68.13 -42.46
C GLN A 5 -57.15 67.50 -43.78
N GLY A 6 -55.88 67.10 -43.82
CA GLY A 6 -55.32 66.32 -44.93
C GLY A 6 -55.32 64.82 -44.61
N PRO A 7 -55.48 63.93 -45.62
CA PRO A 7 -55.47 62.47 -45.45
C PRO A 7 -54.19 61.93 -44.77
N VAL A 8 -53.09 62.70 -44.83
CA VAL A 8 -51.80 62.39 -44.18
C VAL A 8 -51.89 62.36 -42.65
N ILE A 9 -52.69 63.26 -42.04
CA ILE A 9 -52.81 63.32 -40.57
C ILE A 9 -53.54 62.08 -40.05
N TRP A 10 -54.59 61.64 -40.74
CA TRP A 10 -55.29 60.41 -40.40
C TRP A 10 -54.43 59.16 -40.58
N ALA A 11 -53.59 59.10 -41.62
CA ALA A 11 -52.62 58.02 -41.80
C ALA A 11 -51.60 57.97 -40.64
N LEU A 12 -51.09 59.12 -40.19
CA LEU A 12 -50.17 59.20 -39.05
C LEU A 12 -50.82 58.76 -37.73
N VAL A 13 -52.08 59.12 -37.49
CA VAL A 13 -52.84 58.68 -36.31
C VAL A 13 -53.01 57.16 -36.30
N VAL A 14 -53.35 56.55 -37.44
CA VAL A 14 -53.51 55.10 -37.55
C VAL A 14 -52.18 54.38 -37.29
N VAL A 15 -51.08 54.85 -37.89
CA VAL A 15 -49.74 54.27 -37.64
C VAL A 15 -49.35 54.41 -36.17
N ALA A 16 -49.62 55.56 -35.54
CA ALA A 16 -49.36 55.78 -34.12
C ALA A 16 -50.16 54.81 -33.24
N LEU A 17 -51.44 54.60 -33.53
CA LEU A 17 -52.29 53.66 -32.79
C LEU A 17 -51.83 52.19 -32.95
N VAL A 18 -51.44 51.79 -34.16
CA VAL A 18 -50.88 50.44 -34.41
C VAL A 18 -49.55 50.27 -33.68
N ALA A 19 -48.68 51.27 -33.72
CA ALA A 19 -47.41 51.27 -33.00
C ALA A 19 -47.62 51.17 -31.47
N VAL A 20 -48.54 51.94 -30.91
CA VAL A 20 -48.91 51.86 -29.48
C VAL A 20 -49.45 50.47 -29.13
N GLY A 21 -50.34 49.90 -29.95
CA GLY A 21 -50.86 48.55 -29.75
C GLY A 21 -49.76 47.48 -29.79
N ALA A 22 -48.82 47.59 -30.72
CA ALA A 22 -47.65 46.70 -30.81
C ALA A 22 -46.75 46.82 -29.58
N VAL A 23 -46.47 48.05 -29.11
CA VAL A 23 -45.68 48.32 -27.90
C VAL A 23 -46.36 47.76 -26.65
N LEU A 24 -47.69 47.92 -26.51
CA LEU A 24 -48.44 47.38 -25.37
C LEU A 24 -48.43 45.85 -25.36
N ARG A 25 -48.63 45.20 -26.52
CA ARG A 25 -48.51 43.73 -26.64
C ARG A 25 -47.09 43.27 -26.31
N ALA A 26 -46.06 43.94 -26.85
CA ALA A 26 -44.67 43.64 -26.58
C ALA A 26 -44.32 43.83 -25.09
N ARG A 27 -44.89 44.84 -24.42
CA ARG A 27 -44.71 45.05 -22.98
C ARG A 27 -45.37 43.95 -22.16
N ALA A 28 -46.58 43.54 -22.52
CA ALA A 28 -47.30 42.47 -21.83
C ALA A 28 -46.59 41.11 -21.98
N THR A 29 -46.09 40.78 -23.18
CA THR A 29 -45.30 39.55 -23.41
C THR A 29 -43.97 39.59 -22.67
N ASN A 30 -43.26 40.71 -22.70
CA ASN A 30 -42.02 40.88 -21.93
C ASN A 30 -42.23 40.70 -20.42
N VAL A 31 -43.33 41.20 -19.86
CA VAL A 31 -43.64 41.01 -18.44
C VAL A 31 -43.92 39.54 -18.11
N LYS A 32 -44.70 38.84 -18.94
CA LYS A 32 -44.96 37.39 -18.75
C LYS A 32 -43.68 36.57 -18.84
N LEU A 33 -42.84 36.85 -19.84
CA LEU A 33 -41.57 36.16 -20.06
C LEU A 33 -40.60 36.40 -18.89
N ARG A 34 -40.54 37.64 -18.36
CA ARG A 34 -39.74 37.95 -17.16
C ARG A 34 -40.20 37.19 -15.93
N ARG A 35 -41.52 37.01 -15.73
CA ARG A 35 -42.06 36.21 -14.61
C ARG A 35 -41.68 34.74 -14.74
N HIS A 36 -41.90 34.13 -15.89
CA HIS A 36 -41.49 32.74 -16.13
C HIS A 36 -39.98 32.53 -16.00
N HIS A 37 -39.16 33.46 -16.49
CA HIS A 37 -37.72 33.38 -16.27
C HIS A 37 -37.33 33.53 -14.79
N ALA A 38 -38.06 34.32 -14.01
CA ALA A 38 -37.83 34.44 -12.57
C ALA A 38 -38.21 33.14 -11.83
N GLU A 39 -39.36 32.55 -12.17
CA GLU A 39 -39.82 31.25 -11.65
C GLU A 39 -38.82 30.13 -11.94
N LEU A 40 -38.42 29.96 -13.21
CA LEU A 40 -37.44 28.95 -13.61
C LEU A 40 -36.07 29.15 -12.94
N ARG A 41 -35.65 30.41 -12.73
CA ARG A 41 -34.40 30.71 -12.01
C ARG A 41 -34.51 30.28 -10.55
N GLN A 42 -35.62 30.56 -9.90
CA GLN A 42 -35.88 30.17 -8.52
C GLN A 42 -35.91 28.63 -8.37
N GLU A 43 -36.60 27.93 -9.26
CA GLU A 43 -36.63 26.46 -9.27
C GLU A 43 -35.23 25.86 -9.48
N ARG A 44 -34.47 26.37 -10.45
CA ARG A 44 -33.08 25.96 -10.68
C ARG A 44 -32.23 26.18 -9.43
N ASP A 45 -32.35 27.35 -8.78
CA ASP A 45 -31.54 27.66 -7.60
C ASP A 45 -31.88 26.76 -6.41
N ALA A 46 -33.16 26.41 -6.25
CA ALA A 46 -33.60 25.42 -5.27
C ALA A 46 -33.05 24.02 -5.56
N LEU A 47 -33.09 23.58 -6.82
CA LEU A 47 -32.53 22.28 -7.22
C LEU A 47 -31.01 22.22 -7.06
N LEU A 48 -30.29 23.29 -7.37
CA LEU A 48 -28.85 23.39 -7.15
C LEU A 48 -28.51 23.30 -5.66
N HIS A 49 -29.29 23.98 -4.82
CA HIS A 49 -29.13 23.90 -3.37
C HIS A 49 -29.34 22.46 -2.86
N GLN A 50 -30.44 21.81 -3.27
CA GLN A 50 -30.71 20.42 -2.89
C GLN A 50 -29.63 19.44 -3.39
N ARG A 51 -29.12 19.66 -4.60
CA ARG A 51 -27.98 18.90 -5.15
C ARG A 51 -26.73 19.07 -4.28
N ASP A 52 -26.42 20.30 -3.88
CA ASP A 52 -25.24 20.60 -3.06
C ASP A 52 -25.36 19.98 -1.66
N GLU A 53 -26.54 20.01 -1.05
CA GLU A 53 -26.82 19.31 0.21
C GLU A 53 -26.61 17.79 0.07
N LEU A 54 -27.16 17.18 -1.00
CA LEU A 54 -26.96 15.76 -1.28
C LEU A 54 -25.48 15.42 -1.50
N HIS A 55 -24.71 16.28 -2.18
CA HIS A 55 -23.28 16.09 -2.35
C HIS A 55 -22.52 16.12 -1.03
N VAL A 56 -22.86 17.05 -0.12
CA VAL A 56 -22.24 17.12 1.21
C VAL A 56 -22.53 15.85 2.00
N VAL A 57 -23.78 15.39 2.02
CA VAL A 57 -24.17 14.15 2.72
C VAL A 57 -23.48 12.94 2.10
N HIS A 58 -23.49 12.82 0.78
CA HIS A 58 -22.86 11.71 0.07
C HIS A 58 -21.35 11.64 0.34
N ASN A 59 -20.64 12.77 0.24
CA ASN A 59 -19.21 12.83 0.52
C ASN A 59 -18.92 12.52 2.00
N GLY A 60 -19.79 12.97 2.92
CA GLY A 60 -19.69 12.61 4.33
C GLY A 60 -19.84 11.12 4.58
N LEU A 61 -20.77 10.45 3.89
CA LEU A 61 -20.97 9.00 3.98
C LEU A 61 -19.78 8.24 3.39
N LEU A 62 -19.28 8.63 2.22
CA LEU A 62 -18.09 8.02 1.62
C LEU A 62 -16.86 8.14 2.52
N GLN A 63 -16.66 9.31 3.13
CA GLN A 63 -15.54 9.52 4.04
C GLN A 63 -15.65 8.61 5.26
N ARG A 64 -16.83 8.52 5.88
CA ARG A 64 -17.07 7.64 7.04
C ARG A 64 -16.85 6.17 6.69
N GLN A 65 -17.40 5.72 5.57
CA GLN A 65 -17.21 4.35 5.10
C GLN A 65 -15.74 4.05 4.83
N SER A 66 -15.01 4.98 4.20
CA SER A 66 -13.58 4.82 3.97
C SER A 66 -12.79 4.75 5.27
N THR A 67 -13.14 5.53 6.28
CA THR A 67 -12.46 5.49 7.59
C THR A 67 -12.77 4.19 8.33
N GLU A 68 -14.03 3.76 8.36
CA GLU A 68 -14.44 2.50 9.00
C GLU A 68 -13.77 1.29 8.33
N LEU A 69 -13.74 1.24 6.99
CA LEU A 69 -13.05 0.19 6.26
C LEU A 69 -11.54 0.19 6.52
N ALA A 70 -10.92 1.36 6.65
CA ALA A 70 -9.50 1.47 6.97
C ALA A 70 -9.21 0.97 8.40
N GLU A 71 -10.08 1.27 9.37
CA GLU A 71 -9.97 0.77 10.74
C GLU A 71 -10.14 -0.75 10.80
N VAL A 72 -11.22 -1.30 10.23
CA VAL A 72 -11.46 -2.75 10.19
C VAL A 72 -10.31 -3.49 9.51
N ARG A 73 -9.78 -2.93 8.41
CA ARG A 73 -8.63 -3.51 7.72
C ARG A 73 -7.39 -3.51 8.61
N LYS A 74 -7.13 -2.40 9.29
CA LYS A 74 -5.98 -2.28 10.19
C LYS A 74 -6.08 -3.30 11.33
N ASP A 75 -7.24 -3.42 11.96
CA ASP A 75 -7.47 -4.37 13.06
C ASP A 75 -7.27 -5.81 12.58
N ALA A 76 -7.83 -6.18 11.42
CA ALA A 76 -7.63 -7.49 10.82
C ALA A 76 -6.15 -7.77 10.47
N GLU A 77 -5.42 -6.77 9.97
CA GLU A 77 -3.98 -6.88 9.72
C GLU A 77 -3.18 -7.06 11.02
N GLU A 78 -3.55 -6.37 12.11
CA GLU A 78 -2.91 -6.50 13.42
C GLU A 78 -3.19 -7.86 14.06
N GLU A 79 -4.43 -8.35 14.02
CA GLU A 79 -4.81 -9.68 14.49
C GLU A 79 -4.06 -10.78 13.72
N THR A 80 -4.02 -10.68 12.39
CA THR A 80 -3.30 -11.63 11.54
C THR A 80 -1.82 -11.67 11.88
N LYS A 81 -1.20 -10.49 12.07
CA LYS A 81 0.21 -10.38 12.52
C LYS A 81 0.40 -11.01 13.89
N ALA A 82 -0.54 -10.84 14.82
CA ALA A 82 -0.44 -11.40 16.16
C ALA A 82 -0.48 -12.94 16.14
N VAL A 83 -1.43 -13.53 15.41
CA VAL A 83 -1.54 -14.99 15.22
C VAL A 83 -0.27 -15.54 14.57
N LEU A 84 0.22 -14.89 13.52
CA LEU A 84 1.41 -15.34 12.81
C LEU A 84 2.68 -15.22 13.68
N LYS A 85 2.81 -14.16 14.50
CA LYS A 85 3.87 -14.07 15.52
C LYS A 85 3.80 -15.19 16.56
N ALA A 86 2.61 -15.62 16.96
CA ALA A 86 2.45 -16.72 17.90
C ALA A 86 2.87 -18.04 17.26
N ALA A 87 2.38 -18.32 16.04
CA ALA A 87 2.75 -19.52 15.28
C ALA A 87 4.26 -19.60 15.04
N VAL A 88 4.90 -18.49 14.62
CA VAL A 88 6.34 -18.44 14.41
C VAL A 88 7.12 -18.70 15.69
N ARG A 89 6.69 -18.14 16.84
CA ARG A 89 7.34 -18.44 18.13
C ARG A 89 7.27 -19.92 18.48
N THR A 90 6.15 -20.58 18.20
CA THR A 90 6.02 -22.03 18.36
C THR A 90 6.99 -22.79 17.45
N LEU A 91 7.09 -22.40 16.17
CA LEU A 91 8.02 -23.01 15.23
C LEU A 91 9.49 -22.82 15.66
N GLN A 92 9.84 -21.64 16.18
CA GLN A 92 11.18 -21.38 16.72
C GLN A 92 11.50 -22.28 17.92
N GLY A 93 10.55 -22.44 18.85
CA GLY A 93 10.72 -23.36 19.99
C GLY A 93 10.95 -24.80 19.54
N LEU A 94 10.20 -25.28 18.54
CA LEU A 94 10.41 -26.61 17.97
C LEU A 94 11.77 -26.75 17.27
N ALA A 95 12.24 -25.71 16.58
CA ALA A 95 13.57 -25.69 15.96
C ALA A 95 14.68 -25.79 17.02
N ASP A 96 14.55 -25.06 18.12
CA ASP A 96 15.50 -25.08 19.24
C ASP A 96 15.51 -26.45 19.93
N GLU A 97 14.33 -27.06 20.12
CA GLU A 97 14.22 -28.43 20.63
C GLU A 97 14.89 -29.45 19.71
N GLN A 98 14.68 -29.34 18.38
CA GLN A 98 15.34 -30.18 17.40
C GLN A 98 16.86 -30.01 17.42
N GLN A 99 17.34 -28.77 17.58
CA GLN A 99 18.77 -28.47 17.68
C GLN A 99 19.42 -29.24 18.84
N VAL A 100 18.78 -29.23 20.01
CA VAL A 100 19.26 -29.95 21.19
C VAL A 100 19.30 -31.46 20.95
N VAL A 101 18.33 -32.03 20.22
CA VAL A 101 18.32 -33.46 19.88
C VAL A 101 19.44 -33.81 18.91
N ILE A 102 19.66 -33.00 17.88
CA ILE A 102 20.74 -33.19 16.90
C ILE A 102 22.10 -33.10 17.60
N GLU A 103 22.33 -32.10 18.45
CA GLU A 103 23.58 -31.98 19.23
C GLU A 103 23.84 -33.16 20.16
N LYS A 104 22.79 -33.76 20.74
CA LYS A 104 22.92 -34.98 21.54
C LYS A 104 23.29 -36.18 20.66
N ALA A 105 22.68 -36.29 19.47
CA ALA A 105 23.00 -37.35 18.52
C ALA A 105 24.44 -37.21 17.99
N GLN A 106 24.88 -36.00 17.66
CA GLN A 106 26.26 -35.72 17.24
C GLN A 106 27.28 -36.13 18.32
N ARG A 107 27.01 -35.78 19.59
CA ARG A 107 27.85 -36.20 20.71
C ARG A 107 27.90 -37.71 20.91
N LYS A 108 26.82 -38.42 20.59
CA LYS A 108 26.71 -39.87 20.81
C LYS A 108 27.25 -40.71 19.64
N TYR A 109 27.11 -40.22 18.40
CA TYR A 109 27.37 -40.98 17.18
C TYR A 109 28.38 -40.31 16.24
N GLY A 110 29.02 -39.21 16.64
CA GLY A 110 29.91 -38.41 15.79
C GLY A 110 31.21 -39.09 15.36
N ASP A 111 31.55 -40.24 15.95
CA ASP A 111 32.73 -41.01 15.57
C ASP A 111 32.51 -41.84 14.29
N ASP A 112 31.25 -42.06 13.88
CA ASP A 112 30.92 -42.67 12.60
C ASP A 112 30.80 -41.58 11.52
N PRO A 113 31.69 -41.55 10.51
CA PRO A 113 31.68 -40.50 9.48
C PRO A 113 30.39 -40.46 8.66
N GLY A 114 29.73 -41.60 8.44
CA GLY A 114 28.49 -41.67 7.69
C GLY A 114 27.34 -41.04 8.49
N ILE A 115 27.21 -41.41 9.76
CA ILE A 115 26.19 -40.85 10.65
C ILE A 115 26.44 -39.36 10.90
N LEU A 116 27.70 -38.95 11.07
CA LEU A 116 28.05 -37.55 11.27
C LEU A 116 27.64 -36.69 10.05
N ALA A 117 27.87 -37.17 8.83
CA ALA A 117 27.48 -36.45 7.62
C ALA A 117 25.95 -36.22 7.56
N ASP A 118 25.16 -37.25 7.88
CA ASP A 118 23.70 -37.14 7.94
C ASP A 118 23.25 -36.17 9.04
N LEU A 119 23.87 -36.23 10.22
CA LEU A 119 23.57 -35.31 11.32
C LEU A 119 23.92 -33.86 11.01
N MET A 120 25.02 -33.62 10.28
CA MET A 120 25.37 -32.28 9.79
C MET A 120 24.35 -31.77 8.77
N ALA A 121 23.84 -32.64 7.90
CA ALA A 121 22.77 -32.27 6.97
C ALA A 121 21.47 -31.91 7.71
N MET A 122 21.12 -32.67 8.76
CA MET A 122 19.96 -32.38 9.62
C MET A 122 20.12 -31.06 10.39
N ASP A 123 21.29 -30.81 10.97
CA ASP A 123 21.63 -29.56 11.65
C ASP A 123 21.47 -28.35 10.74
N HIS A 124 21.98 -28.46 9.51
CA HIS A 124 21.86 -27.43 8.50
C HIS A 124 20.39 -27.20 8.08
N ALA A 125 19.61 -28.27 7.94
CA ALA A 125 18.18 -28.16 7.63
C ALA A 125 17.39 -27.49 8.78
N ASN A 126 17.69 -27.84 10.03
CA ASN A 126 17.08 -27.25 11.21
C ASN A 126 17.42 -25.74 11.33
N SER A 127 18.68 -25.40 11.11
CA SER A 127 19.14 -24.01 11.04
C SER A 127 18.39 -23.20 9.97
N GLN A 128 18.18 -23.78 8.79
CA GLN A 128 17.40 -23.15 7.72
C GLN A 128 15.92 -22.98 8.09
N PHE A 129 15.33 -23.95 8.80
CA PHE A 129 13.96 -23.85 9.27
C PHE A 129 13.79 -22.72 10.29
N GLY A 130 14.66 -22.65 11.32
CA GLY A 130 14.65 -21.58 12.31
C GLY A 130 14.78 -20.20 11.67
N ARG A 131 15.63 -20.07 10.64
CA ARG A 131 15.76 -18.85 9.85
C ARG A 131 14.50 -18.46 9.08
N ARG A 132 13.84 -19.41 8.42
CA ARG A 132 12.59 -19.13 7.69
C ARG A 132 11.50 -18.67 8.65
N ALA A 133 11.41 -19.31 9.82
CA ALA A 133 10.51 -18.88 10.88
C ALA A 133 10.85 -17.43 11.31
N GLN A 134 12.12 -17.13 11.57
CA GLN A 134 12.56 -15.77 11.91
C GLN A 134 12.20 -14.74 10.82
N GLY A 135 12.36 -15.08 9.53
CA GLY A 135 11.94 -14.21 8.42
C GLY A 135 10.44 -13.87 8.47
N ILE A 136 9.60 -14.85 8.76
CA ILE A 136 8.15 -14.64 8.93
C ILE A 136 7.86 -13.77 10.16
N ALA A 137 8.57 -13.96 11.30
CA ALA A 137 8.42 -13.08 12.46
C ALA A 137 8.65 -11.61 12.09
N VAL A 138 9.67 -11.33 11.28
CA VAL A 138 10.00 -9.97 10.84
C VAL A 138 8.93 -9.36 9.96
N LEU A 139 8.39 -10.12 9.01
CA LEU A 139 7.27 -9.68 8.18
C LEU A 139 6.04 -9.31 9.02
N CYS A 140 5.88 -9.96 10.19
CA CYS A 140 4.82 -9.61 11.14
C CYS A 140 5.15 -8.38 12.02
N GLY A 141 6.32 -7.75 11.85
CA GLY A 141 6.79 -6.68 12.72
C GLY A 141 7.46 -7.18 14.01
N GLY A 142 8.05 -8.37 13.98
CA GLY A 142 8.94 -8.89 15.02
C GLY A 142 10.35 -8.30 14.92
N TRP A 143 11.02 -8.16 16.06
CA TRP A 143 12.38 -7.63 16.12
C TRP A 143 13.42 -8.74 15.89
N LEU A 144 14.42 -8.48 15.04
CA LEU A 144 15.47 -9.43 14.65
C LEU A 144 16.54 -9.68 15.72
N GLY A 145 16.51 -8.93 16.82
CA GLY A 145 17.60 -8.88 17.77
C GLY A 145 18.68 -7.89 17.36
N ARG A 146 19.71 -7.77 18.19
CA ARG A 146 20.91 -6.98 17.90
C ARG A 146 22.12 -7.81 18.28
N ARG A 147 23.24 -7.60 17.59
CA ARG A 147 24.53 -8.09 18.07
C ARG A 147 25.08 -7.10 19.10
N GLU A 148 25.87 -7.56 20.05
CA GLU A 148 26.52 -6.67 21.02
C GLU A 148 27.66 -5.88 20.38
N THR A 149 28.33 -6.48 19.40
CA THR A 149 29.52 -5.93 18.74
C THR A 149 29.26 -5.52 17.30
N VAL A 150 30.06 -4.57 16.80
CA VAL A 150 30.15 -4.26 15.37
C VAL A 150 30.73 -5.47 14.63
N ALA A 151 30.35 -5.65 13.37
CA ALA A 151 30.87 -6.71 12.52
C ALA A 151 31.37 -6.11 11.20
N SER A 152 32.44 -6.66 10.63
CA SER A 152 32.87 -6.25 9.30
C SER A 152 31.81 -6.64 8.26
N VAL A 153 31.72 -5.91 7.14
CA VAL A 153 30.81 -6.29 6.04
C VAL A 153 31.11 -7.70 5.55
N PHE A 154 32.39 -8.09 5.55
CA PHE A 154 32.82 -9.44 5.18
C PHE A 154 32.24 -10.51 6.12
N ASP A 155 32.29 -10.29 7.44
CA ASP A 155 31.73 -11.24 8.41
C ASP A 155 30.20 -11.34 8.30
N VAL A 156 29.54 -10.22 8.00
CA VAL A 156 28.09 -10.20 7.76
C VAL A 156 27.74 -10.98 6.48
N ALA A 157 28.52 -10.82 5.41
CA ALA A 157 28.35 -11.56 4.17
C ALA A 157 28.59 -13.06 4.33
N ARG A 158 29.66 -13.45 5.04
CA ARG A 158 29.92 -14.86 5.40
C ARG A 158 28.82 -15.45 6.26
N SER A 159 28.33 -14.70 7.24
CA SER A 159 27.20 -15.13 8.05
C SER A 159 25.95 -15.33 7.18
N ALA A 160 25.63 -14.38 6.29
CA ALA A 160 24.51 -14.49 5.36
C ALA A 160 24.65 -15.66 4.36
N GLN A 161 25.87 -15.95 3.90
CA GLN A 161 26.17 -17.09 3.04
C GLN A 161 25.88 -18.43 3.74
N GLY A 162 26.40 -18.65 4.95
CA GLY A 162 26.20 -19.91 5.68
C GLY A 162 24.75 -20.20 6.06
N ARG A 163 23.87 -19.21 5.89
CA ARG A 163 22.45 -19.26 6.20
C ARG A 163 21.59 -19.80 5.06
N ILE A 164 22.09 -19.94 3.83
CA ILE A 164 21.32 -20.36 2.66
C ILE A 164 21.63 -21.78 2.19
N ARG A 165 20.69 -22.43 1.49
CA ARG A 165 20.83 -23.83 1.03
C ARG A 165 22.01 -24.05 0.09
N HIS A 166 22.18 -23.13 -0.86
CA HIS A 166 23.20 -23.19 -1.91
C HIS A 166 24.40 -22.31 -1.56
N PHE A 167 24.84 -22.35 -0.30
CA PHE A 167 25.93 -21.51 0.21
C PHE A 167 27.24 -21.73 -0.55
N ASP A 168 27.46 -22.96 -1.02
CA ASP A 168 28.60 -23.41 -1.80
C ASP A 168 28.75 -22.67 -3.14
N ARG A 169 27.62 -22.19 -3.69
CA ARG A 169 27.59 -21.43 -4.94
C ARG A 169 27.96 -19.96 -4.75
N VAL A 170 27.96 -19.44 -3.52
CA VAL A 170 28.25 -18.03 -3.26
C VAL A 170 29.77 -17.81 -3.12
N ARG A 171 30.31 -16.85 -3.87
CA ARG A 171 31.71 -16.40 -3.78
C ARG A 171 31.74 -15.00 -3.20
N VAL A 172 32.14 -14.85 -1.94
CA VAL A 172 32.32 -13.53 -1.33
C VAL A 172 33.70 -12.99 -1.70
N ASN A 173 33.74 -12.11 -2.71
CA ASN A 173 34.97 -11.54 -3.22
C ASN A 173 35.28 -10.18 -2.55
N GLY A 174 36.49 -10.04 -2.03
CA GLY A 174 37.01 -8.77 -1.50
C GLY A 174 36.84 -8.56 0.01
N GLN A 175 37.82 -7.90 0.61
CA GLN A 175 37.80 -7.48 2.01
C GLN A 175 37.75 -5.95 2.04
N VAL A 176 36.62 -5.41 2.47
CA VAL A 176 36.39 -3.97 2.55
C VAL A 176 36.53 -3.49 3.99
N ASN A 177 37.15 -2.32 4.19
CA ASN A 177 37.40 -1.72 5.51
C ASN A 177 36.15 -0.99 6.07
N PHE A 178 34.97 -1.58 5.90
CA PHE A 178 33.71 -1.05 6.44
C PHE A 178 33.12 -2.03 7.45
N SER A 179 32.53 -1.48 8.51
CA SER A 179 31.85 -2.24 9.55
C SER A 179 30.39 -1.82 9.66
N VAL A 180 29.54 -2.80 9.94
CA VAL A 180 28.12 -2.62 10.24
C VAL A 180 27.96 -2.37 11.73
N VAL A 181 27.24 -1.30 12.09
CA VAL A 181 26.92 -0.97 13.48
C VAL A 181 26.12 -2.10 14.14
N SER A 182 26.35 -2.39 15.43
CA SER A 182 25.85 -3.62 16.09
C SER A 182 24.33 -3.84 15.96
N ARG A 183 23.54 -2.76 16.00
CA ARG A 183 22.07 -2.81 15.81
C ARG A 183 21.60 -3.20 14.41
N ALA A 184 22.45 -3.03 13.41
CA ALA A 184 22.15 -3.33 12.01
C ALA A 184 22.75 -4.66 11.54
N VAL A 185 23.65 -5.27 12.31
CA VAL A 185 24.34 -6.52 11.92
C VAL A 185 23.35 -7.62 11.58
N GLU A 186 22.41 -7.93 12.47
CA GLU A 186 21.45 -9.03 12.27
C GLU A 186 20.43 -8.71 11.17
N PRO A 187 19.81 -7.50 11.11
CA PRO A 187 18.96 -7.13 9.98
C PRO A 187 19.64 -7.21 8.61
N VAL A 188 20.88 -6.71 8.49
CA VAL A 188 21.62 -6.77 7.23
C VAL A 188 21.96 -8.21 6.87
N ALA A 189 22.39 -9.03 7.84
CA ALA A 189 22.67 -10.45 7.60
C ALA A 189 21.43 -11.21 7.09
N VAL A 190 20.25 -10.93 7.64
CA VAL A 190 19.00 -11.57 7.19
C VAL A 190 18.62 -11.13 5.79
N VAL A 191 18.59 -9.82 5.51
CA VAL A 191 18.25 -9.31 4.17
C VAL A 191 19.22 -9.86 3.13
N LEU A 192 20.52 -9.85 3.44
CA LEU A 192 21.53 -10.37 2.53
C LEU A 192 21.36 -11.87 2.30
N ALA A 193 21.02 -12.66 3.32
CA ALA A 193 20.75 -14.09 3.17
C ALA A 193 19.54 -14.33 2.26
N GLU A 194 18.47 -13.54 2.36
CA GLU A 194 17.31 -13.66 1.47
C GLU A 194 17.65 -13.29 0.01
N LEU A 195 18.48 -12.27 -0.20
CA LEU A 195 18.95 -11.90 -1.54
C LEU A 195 19.84 -13.00 -2.14
N LEU A 196 20.77 -13.56 -1.37
CA LEU A 196 21.63 -14.67 -1.81
C LEU A 196 20.81 -15.95 -2.09
N ALA A 197 19.80 -16.25 -1.28
CA ALA A 197 18.89 -17.37 -1.52
C ALA A 197 18.13 -17.20 -2.83
N ASN A 198 17.62 -16.00 -3.11
CA ASN A 198 16.97 -15.69 -4.38
C ASN A 198 17.96 -15.79 -5.55
N ALA A 199 19.13 -15.16 -5.44
CA ALA A 199 20.15 -15.20 -6.48
C ALA A 199 20.56 -16.63 -6.83
N THR A 200 20.79 -17.48 -5.83
CA THR A 200 21.13 -18.89 -6.07
C THR A 200 19.96 -19.71 -6.61
N ASN A 201 18.71 -19.45 -6.20
CA ASN A 201 17.55 -20.16 -6.76
C ASN A 201 17.24 -19.80 -8.22
N TYR A 202 17.48 -18.54 -8.62
CA TYR A 202 17.12 -18.05 -9.96
C TYR A 202 18.29 -17.97 -10.95
N SER A 203 19.53 -18.15 -10.49
CA SER A 203 20.70 -18.26 -11.36
C SER A 203 20.88 -19.68 -11.90
N ALA A 204 21.46 -19.81 -13.08
CA ALA A 204 21.68 -21.08 -13.76
C ALA A 204 22.30 -22.16 -12.82
N PRO A 205 21.77 -23.40 -12.82
CA PRO A 205 22.28 -24.45 -11.94
C PRO A 205 23.78 -24.67 -12.13
N GLY A 206 24.52 -24.84 -11.02
CA GLY A 206 25.95 -25.10 -11.05
C GLY A 206 26.85 -23.89 -11.33
N THR A 207 26.30 -22.69 -11.58
CA THR A 207 27.11 -21.48 -11.71
C THR A 207 27.33 -20.81 -10.35
N PRO A 208 28.52 -20.20 -10.14
CA PRO A 208 28.74 -19.35 -8.98
C PRO A 208 27.85 -18.10 -9.03
N VAL A 209 27.54 -17.58 -7.84
CA VAL A 209 26.90 -16.28 -7.61
C VAL A 209 27.92 -15.44 -6.84
N GLU A 210 28.27 -14.28 -7.39
CA GLU A 210 29.33 -13.39 -6.85
C GLU A 210 28.77 -12.01 -6.50
#